data_AF-A0A369XUE4-F1
#
_entry.id   AF-A0A369XUE4-F1
#
_cell.length_a   1.000
_cell.length_b   1.000
_cell.length_c   1.000
_cell.angle_alpha   90.00
_cell.angle_beta   90.00
_cell.angle_gamma   90.00
#
_symmetry.space_group_name_H-M   'P 1'
#
loop_
_entity.id
_entity.type
_entity.pdbx_description
1 polymer ?
#
loop_
_entity_poly.entity_id
_entity_poly.type
_entity_poly.pdbx_seq_one_letter_code
_entity_poly.pdbx_strand_id
1 'polypeptide(L)'
;MAGDIFVSYSHRQGEWVWDRLLPVLEAGGATVHIDRERFTAGKAVLPQMDAVQDAAAISLLVLSPEYLGSDYCRREMLRALASDPGFRSGRVIPVLRTACPLPAEIAASEPLHVSLLDDANAEQWQRLLQACAVTLGTTAPAWLEARQVLRRTLLRKQSVNLVVSGGALWRPLIAQLRRDLAAQNQQMGIVDLEKGSTVPRRGLVAEMLAALGSTLPVPREPEDLAELDRVLATRPFSCLAIKHFDLVAHRPHYGIDLFSALRHQLMETRRLVLLVHSRAPFAALLPREHPLSAIDLQTVELSGC
;
A
#
# COMPACT_ATOMS: atom_id res chain seq x y z
N MET A 1 7.01 -19.40 -3.16
CA MET A 1 7.17 -17.96 -3.46
C MET A 1 5.87 -17.51 -4.10
N ALA A 2 5.39 -16.31 -3.78
CA ALA A 2 4.24 -15.74 -4.48
C ALA A 2 4.59 -15.61 -5.97
N GLY A 3 3.71 -16.10 -6.85
CA GLY A 3 3.92 -16.14 -8.29
C GLY A 3 3.37 -14.90 -9.01
N ASP A 4 3.61 -14.83 -10.31
CA ASP A 4 3.00 -13.84 -11.18
C ASP A 4 1.50 -14.15 -11.36
N ILE A 5 0.64 -13.16 -11.08
CA ILE A 5 -0.82 -13.29 -11.15
C ILE A 5 -1.34 -12.42 -12.29
N PHE A 6 -2.03 -13.02 -13.25
CA PHE A 6 -2.79 -12.29 -14.26
C PHE A 6 -4.23 -12.07 -13.77
N VAL A 7 -4.71 -10.84 -13.82
CA VAL A 7 -6.08 -10.50 -13.43
C VAL A 7 -6.87 -10.10 -14.67
N SER A 8 -7.80 -10.96 -15.09
CA SER A 8 -8.78 -10.66 -16.13
C SER A 8 -10.04 -10.09 -15.49
N TYR A 9 -10.47 -8.91 -15.93
CA TYR A 9 -11.60 -8.19 -15.37
C TYR A 9 -12.24 -7.27 -16.41
N SER A 10 -13.51 -6.89 -16.20
CA SER A 10 -14.15 -5.85 -17.01
C SER A 10 -13.70 -4.48 -16.55
N HIS A 11 -13.32 -3.59 -17.48
CA HIS A 11 -12.97 -2.20 -17.12
C HIS A 11 -14.09 -1.46 -16.37
N ARG A 12 -15.35 -1.91 -16.49
CA ARG A 12 -16.48 -1.35 -15.71
C ARG A 12 -16.39 -1.63 -14.21
N GLN A 13 -15.56 -2.59 -13.81
CA GLN A 13 -15.22 -2.90 -12.41
C GLN A 13 -13.80 -2.44 -12.04
N GLY A 14 -13.15 -1.67 -12.91
CA GLY A 14 -11.74 -1.31 -12.77
C GLY A 14 -11.44 -0.61 -11.46
N GLU A 15 -12.31 0.28 -10.98
CA GLU A 15 -12.11 0.97 -9.70
C GLU A 15 -11.93 -0.01 -8.53
N TRP A 16 -12.79 -1.04 -8.45
CA TRP A 16 -12.68 -2.05 -7.40
C TRP A 16 -11.40 -2.88 -7.55
N VAL A 17 -11.07 -3.28 -8.77
CA VAL A 17 -9.86 -4.06 -9.05
C VAL A 17 -8.61 -3.27 -8.66
N TRP A 18 -8.50 -2.02 -9.10
CA TRP A 18 -7.31 -1.18 -8.87
C TRP A 18 -7.19 -0.68 -7.43
N ASP A 19 -8.30 -0.33 -6.77
CA ASP A 19 -8.24 0.25 -5.43
C ASP A 19 -8.31 -0.78 -4.31
N ARG A 20 -8.76 -2.01 -4.59
CA ARG A 20 -8.96 -3.05 -3.56
C ARG A 20 -8.20 -4.33 -3.86
N LEU A 21 -8.44 -4.98 -5.00
CA LEU A 21 -7.84 -6.29 -5.31
C LEU A 21 -6.32 -6.22 -5.51
N LEU A 22 -5.85 -5.37 -6.42
CA LEU A 22 -4.42 -5.24 -6.74
C LEU A 22 -3.58 -4.88 -5.51
N PRO A 23 -3.92 -3.84 -4.73
CA PRO A 23 -3.15 -3.47 -3.55
C PRO A 23 -3.01 -4.60 -2.54
N VAL A 24 -4.06 -5.42 -2.36
CA VAL A 24 -4.04 -6.56 -1.44
C VAL A 24 -3.12 -7.68 -1.94
N LEU A 25 -3.19 -8.04 -3.23
CA LEU A 25 -2.33 -9.07 -3.81
C LEU A 25 -0.86 -8.65 -3.82
N GLU A 26 -0.57 -7.43 -4.26
CA GLU A 26 0.79 -6.88 -4.28
C GLU A 26 1.35 -6.73 -2.86
N ALA A 27 0.55 -6.26 -1.90
CA ALA A 27 0.96 -6.17 -0.51
C ALA A 27 1.23 -7.55 0.11
N GLY A 28 0.53 -8.58 -0.36
CA GLY A 28 0.77 -9.97 0.00
C GLY A 28 1.99 -10.61 -0.67
N GLY A 29 2.65 -9.89 -1.58
CA GLY A 29 3.91 -10.29 -2.23
C GLY A 29 3.79 -10.78 -3.66
N ALA A 30 2.61 -10.74 -4.28
CA ALA A 30 2.45 -11.12 -5.69
C ALA A 30 2.93 -10.02 -6.65
N THR A 31 3.47 -10.44 -7.79
CA THR A 31 3.54 -9.58 -8.99
C THR A 31 2.20 -9.69 -9.69
N VAL A 32 1.50 -8.57 -9.87
CA VAL A 32 0.18 -8.58 -10.52
C VAL A 32 0.30 -7.98 -11.92
N HIS A 33 -0.36 -8.61 -12.89
CA HIS A 33 -0.44 -8.16 -14.27
C HIS A 33 -1.89 -7.89 -14.65
N ILE A 34 -2.13 -6.70 -15.21
CA ILE A 34 -3.41 -6.29 -15.79
C ILE A 34 -3.21 -5.78 -17.21
N ASP A 35 -4.27 -5.86 -18.02
CA ASP A 35 -4.34 -5.33 -19.41
C ASP A 35 -3.80 -3.89 -19.53
N ARG A 36 -4.08 -3.05 -18.54
CA ARG A 36 -3.75 -1.61 -18.58
C ARG A 36 -2.25 -1.28 -18.56
N GLU A 37 -1.37 -2.18 -18.11
CA GLU A 37 -0.02 -1.79 -17.65
C GLU A 37 1.12 -1.91 -18.68
N ARG A 38 0.89 -2.34 -19.92
CA ARG A 38 1.99 -2.42 -20.92
C ARG A 38 1.59 -2.05 -22.35
N PHE A 39 0.99 -0.88 -22.54
CA PHE A 39 0.87 -0.30 -23.89
C PHE A 39 2.24 0.17 -24.39
N THR A 40 2.98 -0.69 -25.08
CA THR A 40 4.11 -0.24 -25.91
C THR A 40 3.54 0.29 -27.22
N ALA A 41 3.61 1.61 -27.44
CA ALA A 41 3.18 2.21 -28.70
C ALA A 41 3.91 1.54 -29.90
N GLY A 42 3.16 1.10 -30.91
CA GLY A 42 3.71 0.53 -32.15
C GLY A 42 3.72 -1.00 -32.27
N LYS A 43 3.17 -1.76 -31.31
CA LYS A 43 2.95 -3.22 -31.42
C LYS A 43 1.46 -3.56 -31.27
N ALA A 44 1.02 -4.64 -31.92
CA ALA A 44 -0.34 -5.16 -31.73
C ALA A 44 -0.52 -5.56 -30.25
N VAL A 45 -1.62 -5.11 -29.63
CA VAL A 45 -1.89 -5.26 -28.19
C VAL A 45 -2.17 -6.72 -27.82
N LEU A 46 -2.87 -7.45 -28.68
CA LEU A 46 -3.36 -8.81 -28.41
C LEU A 46 -2.26 -9.87 -28.18
N PRO A 47 -1.20 -9.98 -29.01
CA PRO A 47 -0.19 -11.03 -28.83
C PRO A 47 0.68 -10.87 -27.58
N GLN A 48 0.83 -9.64 -27.07
CA GLN A 48 1.64 -9.37 -25.88
C GLN A 48 0.92 -9.80 -24.60
N MET A 49 -0.39 -9.60 -24.56
CA MET A 49 -1.21 -9.98 -23.43
C MET A 49 -1.39 -11.50 -23.31
N ASP A 50 -1.58 -12.17 -24.45
CA ASP A 50 -1.65 -13.63 -24.50
C ASP A 50 -0.39 -14.27 -23.86
N ALA A 51 0.80 -13.78 -24.20
CA ALA A 51 2.05 -14.29 -23.63
C ALA A 51 2.21 -14.02 -22.13
N VAL A 52 1.73 -12.87 -21.64
CA VAL A 52 1.75 -12.54 -20.20
C VAL A 52 0.77 -13.43 -19.43
N GLN A 53 -0.42 -13.63 -19.97
CA GLN A 53 -1.41 -14.53 -19.40
C GLN A 53 -0.90 -15.98 -19.37
N ASP A 54 -0.34 -16.48 -20.48
CA ASP A 54 0.18 -17.85 -20.59
C ASP A 54 1.36 -18.11 -19.62
N ALA A 55 2.17 -17.08 -19.34
CA ALA A 55 3.30 -17.14 -18.41
C ALA A 55 2.90 -17.00 -16.94
N ALA A 56 1.71 -16.48 -16.64
CA ALA A 56 1.27 -16.26 -15.26
C ALA A 56 1.10 -17.59 -14.52
N ALA A 57 1.55 -17.62 -13.26
CA ALA A 57 1.36 -18.77 -12.39
C ALA A 57 -0.13 -18.99 -12.10
N ILE A 58 -0.88 -17.88 -11.91
CA ILE A 58 -2.30 -17.87 -11.60
C ILE A 58 -3.04 -16.88 -12.50
N SER A 59 -4.20 -17.28 -12.99
CA SER A 59 -5.19 -16.44 -13.68
C SER A 59 -6.40 -16.22 -12.77
N LEU A 60 -6.59 -14.99 -12.30
CA LEU A 60 -7.78 -14.55 -11.57
C LEU A 60 -8.83 -14.04 -12.57
N LEU A 61 -10.02 -14.63 -12.55
CA LEU A 61 -11.15 -14.23 -13.39
C LEU A 61 -12.16 -13.47 -12.54
N VAL A 62 -12.21 -12.14 -12.65
CA VAL A 62 -13.13 -11.29 -11.90
C VAL A 62 -14.48 -11.24 -12.62
N LEU A 63 -15.38 -12.14 -12.24
CA LEU A 63 -16.66 -12.37 -12.90
C LEU A 63 -17.70 -11.30 -12.54
N SER A 64 -18.42 -10.87 -13.57
CA SER A 64 -19.54 -9.94 -13.51
C SER A 64 -20.40 -10.05 -14.78
N PRO A 65 -21.63 -9.49 -14.79
CA PRO A 65 -22.41 -9.39 -16.02
C PRO A 65 -21.65 -8.70 -17.17
N GLU A 66 -20.91 -7.63 -16.87
CA GLU A 66 -20.12 -6.88 -17.86
C GLU A 66 -18.90 -7.66 -18.35
N TYR A 67 -18.27 -8.46 -17.48
CA TYR A 67 -17.20 -9.37 -17.86
C TYR A 67 -17.71 -10.41 -18.85
N LEU A 68 -18.84 -11.05 -18.53
CA LEU A 68 -19.45 -12.09 -19.36
C LEU A 68 -20.04 -11.53 -20.67
N GLY A 69 -20.42 -10.26 -20.70
CA GLY A 69 -20.87 -9.55 -21.90
C GLY A 69 -19.74 -9.06 -22.80
N SER A 70 -18.48 -9.16 -22.39
CA SER A 70 -17.32 -8.67 -23.14
C SER A 70 -16.66 -9.81 -23.93
N ASP A 71 -16.68 -9.74 -25.26
CA ASP A 71 -16.02 -10.73 -26.13
C ASP A 71 -14.52 -10.85 -25.80
N TYR A 72 -13.89 -9.73 -25.47
CA TYR A 72 -12.51 -9.68 -25.07
C TYR A 72 -12.24 -10.51 -23.80
N CYS A 73 -13.00 -10.26 -22.74
CA CYS A 73 -12.86 -10.95 -21.46
C CYS A 73 -13.24 -12.43 -21.57
N ARG A 74 -14.23 -12.77 -22.42
CA ARG A 74 -14.59 -14.17 -22.70
C ARG A 74 -13.44 -14.93 -23.37
N ARG A 75 -12.68 -14.32 -24.27
CA ARG A 75 -11.50 -14.97 -24.88
C ARG A 75 -10.42 -15.23 -23.83
N GLU A 76 -10.11 -14.26 -22.98
CA GLU A 76 -9.15 -14.44 -21.89
C GLU A 76 -9.59 -15.54 -20.92
N MET A 77 -10.90 -15.57 -20.58
CA MET A 77 -11.48 -16.64 -19.77
C MET A 77 -11.28 -18.02 -20.40
N LEU A 78 -11.66 -18.19 -21.67
CA LEU A 78 -11.55 -19.47 -22.37
C LEU A 78 -10.08 -19.93 -22.48
N ARG A 79 -9.16 -19.00 -22.73
CA ARG A 79 -7.71 -19.27 -22.73
C ARG A 79 -7.22 -19.73 -21.36
N ALA A 80 -7.62 -19.04 -20.29
CA ALA A 80 -7.27 -19.43 -18.92
C ALA A 80 -7.80 -20.84 -18.60
N LEU A 81 -9.08 -21.11 -18.88
CA LEU A 81 -9.69 -22.42 -18.66
C LEU A 81 -9.03 -23.54 -19.46
N ALA A 82 -8.58 -23.26 -20.70
CA ALA A 82 -7.84 -24.23 -21.50
C ALA A 82 -6.46 -24.57 -20.88
N SER A 83 -5.85 -23.63 -20.16
CA SER A 83 -4.59 -23.85 -19.44
C SER A 83 -4.74 -24.61 -18.11
N ASP A 84 -5.97 -24.69 -17.58
CA ASP A 84 -6.31 -25.43 -16.36
C ASP A 84 -7.61 -26.25 -16.53
N PRO A 85 -7.61 -27.30 -17.39
CA PRO A 85 -8.82 -28.05 -17.68
C PRO A 85 -9.43 -28.68 -16.42
N GLY A 86 -10.68 -28.32 -16.13
CA GLY A 86 -11.40 -28.81 -14.96
C GLY A 86 -10.82 -28.34 -13.62
N PHE A 87 -10.07 -27.22 -13.60
CA PHE A 87 -9.51 -26.61 -12.39
C PHE A 87 -8.56 -27.53 -11.60
N ARG A 88 -7.93 -28.50 -12.27
CA ARG A 88 -7.12 -29.55 -11.64
C ARG A 88 -5.80 -29.04 -11.09
N SER A 89 -5.23 -28.00 -11.70
CA SER A 89 -3.95 -27.42 -11.29
C SER A 89 -4.11 -26.24 -10.34
N GLY A 90 -5.34 -25.74 -10.15
CA GLY A 90 -5.62 -24.57 -9.29
C GLY A 90 -5.02 -23.28 -9.82
N ARG A 91 -4.68 -23.22 -11.12
CA ARG A 91 -4.10 -22.04 -11.77
C ARG A 91 -5.16 -21.03 -12.16
N VAL A 92 -6.41 -21.45 -12.32
CA VAL A 92 -7.53 -20.54 -12.61
C VAL A 92 -8.40 -20.40 -11.38
N ILE A 93 -8.61 -19.17 -10.92
CA ILE A 93 -9.45 -18.89 -9.76
C ILE A 93 -10.57 -17.92 -10.17
N PRO A 94 -11.83 -18.41 -10.24
CA PRO A 94 -12.97 -17.55 -10.43
C PRO A 94 -13.26 -16.72 -9.16
N VAL A 95 -13.37 -15.40 -9.34
CA VAL A 95 -13.73 -14.45 -8.29
C VAL A 95 -15.05 -13.79 -8.67
N LEU A 96 -16.12 -14.09 -7.96
CA LEU A 96 -17.42 -13.48 -8.18
C LEU A 96 -17.48 -12.12 -7.49
N ARG A 97 -17.44 -11.03 -8.27
CA ARG A 97 -17.52 -9.67 -7.73
C ARG A 97 -18.94 -9.09 -7.78
N THR A 98 -19.69 -9.42 -8.82
CA THR A 98 -21.09 -9.01 -8.96
C THR A 98 -21.92 -10.25 -9.22
N ALA A 99 -23.13 -10.31 -8.66
CA ALA A 99 -23.99 -11.47 -8.82
C ALA A 99 -24.26 -11.70 -10.31
N CYS A 100 -23.81 -12.85 -10.81
CA CYS A 100 -24.04 -13.30 -12.17
C CYS A 100 -24.07 -14.83 -12.20
N PRO A 101 -24.79 -15.45 -13.15
CA PRO A 101 -24.68 -16.88 -13.37
C PRO A 101 -23.25 -17.23 -13.77
N LEU A 102 -22.72 -18.32 -13.21
CA LEU A 102 -21.45 -18.85 -13.67
C LEU A 102 -21.63 -19.36 -15.12
N PRO A 103 -20.73 -19.00 -16.05
CA PRO A 103 -20.78 -19.50 -17.41
C PRO A 103 -20.61 -21.02 -17.42
N ALA A 104 -21.20 -21.70 -18.41
CA ALA A 104 -21.27 -23.17 -18.46
C ALA A 104 -19.90 -23.83 -18.40
N GLU A 105 -18.89 -23.19 -19.00
CA GLU A 105 -17.50 -23.61 -19.02
C GLU A 105 -16.87 -23.68 -17.61
N ILE A 106 -17.34 -22.83 -16.69
CA ILE A 106 -16.93 -22.83 -15.28
C ILE A 106 -17.86 -23.76 -14.48
N ALA A 107 -19.17 -23.62 -14.65
CA ALA A 107 -20.17 -24.35 -13.89
C ALA A 107 -20.07 -25.87 -14.06
N ALA A 108 -19.75 -26.35 -15.27
CA ALA A 108 -19.65 -27.79 -15.57
C ALA A 108 -18.55 -28.52 -14.78
N SER A 109 -17.57 -27.79 -14.24
CA SER A 109 -16.48 -28.37 -13.45
C SER A 109 -16.68 -28.20 -11.94
N GLU A 110 -17.79 -27.58 -11.51
CA GLU A 110 -18.10 -27.26 -10.10
C GLU A 110 -16.91 -26.73 -9.27
N PRO A 111 -16.12 -25.76 -9.77
CA PRO A 111 -14.96 -25.29 -9.04
C PRO A 111 -15.36 -24.51 -7.78
N LEU A 112 -14.50 -24.59 -6.76
CA LEU A 112 -14.57 -23.66 -5.64
C LEU A 112 -14.23 -22.26 -6.16
N HIS A 113 -15.22 -21.38 -6.21
CA HIS A 113 -15.04 -19.97 -6.53
C HIS A 113 -14.91 -19.16 -5.23
N VAL A 114 -14.23 -18.02 -5.33
CA VAL A 114 -14.22 -17.01 -4.26
C VAL A 114 -15.37 -16.05 -4.53
N SER A 115 -16.22 -15.82 -3.53
CA SER A 115 -17.30 -14.84 -3.61
C SER A 115 -16.90 -13.58 -2.85
N LEU A 116 -16.61 -12.50 -3.59
CA LEU A 116 -16.39 -11.16 -3.04
C LEU A 116 -17.54 -10.24 -3.42
N LEU A 117 -18.79 -10.75 -3.40
CA LEU A 117 -20.00 -9.92 -3.49
C LEU A 117 -20.03 -8.92 -2.32
N ASP A 118 -19.79 -9.44 -1.12
CA ASP A 118 -19.43 -8.69 0.07
C ASP A 118 -17.92 -8.76 0.26
N ASP A 119 -17.22 -7.65 -0.02
CA ASP A 119 -15.77 -7.58 0.12
C ASP A 119 -15.30 -7.24 1.55
N ALA A 120 -16.21 -7.11 2.51
CA ALA A 120 -15.89 -7.12 3.93
C ALA A 120 -15.72 -8.54 4.48
N ASN A 121 -16.07 -9.58 3.71
CA ASN A 121 -15.95 -10.97 4.13
C ASN A 121 -14.47 -11.42 4.18
N ALA A 122 -13.91 -11.44 5.39
CA ALA A 122 -12.51 -11.81 5.62
C ALA A 122 -12.18 -13.26 5.21
N GLU A 123 -13.11 -14.20 5.35
CA GLU A 123 -12.87 -15.61 5.01
C GLU A 123 -12.71 -15.80 3.50
N GLN A 124 -13.51 -15.09 2.70
CA GLN A 124 -13.43 -15.14 1.24
C GLN A 124 -12.11 -14.54 0.74
N TRP A 125 -11.70 -13.41 1.32
CA TRP A 125 -10.35 -12.87 1.08
C TRP A 125 -9.26 -13.87 1.47
N GLN A 126 -9.37 -14.50 2.63
CA GLN A 126 -8.37 -15.47 3.07
C GLN A 126 -8.25 -16.66 2.11
N ARG A 127 -9.37 -17.19 1.60
CA ARG A 127 -9.37 -18.23 0.57
C ARG A 127 -8.66 -17.77 -0.71
N LEU A 128 -8.93 -16.55 -1.17
CA LEU A 128 -8.25 -15.99 -2.33
C LEU A 128 -6.73 -15.85 -2.11
N LEU A 129 -6.32 -15.28 -0.98
CA LEU A 129 -4.91 -15.09 -0.66
C LEU A 129 -4.16 -16.42 -0.52
N GLN A 130 -4.79 -17.42 0.11
CA GLN A 130 -4.24 -18.78 0.20
C GLN A 130 -4.09 -19.42 -1.18
N ALA A 131 -5.11 -19.33 -2.03
CA ALA A 131 -5.05 -19.84 -3.40
C ALA A 131 -3.97 -19.12 -4.23
N CYS A 132 -3.72 -17.83 -3.93
CA CYS A 132 -2.66 -17.04 -4.54
C CYS A 132 -1.26 -17.22 -3.89
N ALA A 133 -1.15 -18.03 -2.83
CA ALA A 133 0.06 -18.20 -2.02
C ALA A 133 0.66 -16.88 -1.51
N VAL A 134 -0.20 -15.91 -1.16
CA VAL A 134 0.16 -14.61 -0.58
C VAL A 134 -0.38 -14.48 0.85
N THR A 135 0.21 -13.59 1.64
CA THR A 135 -0.26 -13.31 3.01
C THR A 135 -0.08 -11.84 3.34
N LEU A 136 -1.05 -11.23 4.01
CA LEU A 136 -0.95 -9.87 4.55
C LEU A 136 -0.49 -9.85 6.01
N GLY A 137 -0.39 -11.01 6.66
CA GLY A 137 -0.20 -11.11 8.11
C GLY A 137 -1.35 -10.52 8.94
N THR A 138 -2.47 -10.19 8.30
CA THR A 138 -3.74 -9.69 8.86
C THR A 138 -4.87 -9.99 7.86
N THR A 139 -6.11 -9.63 8.17
CA THR A 139 -7.23 -9.79 7.23
C THR A 139 -7.20 -8.69 6.16
N ALA A 140 -7.58 -9.04 4.91
CA ALA A 140 -7.63 -8.04 3.85
C ALA A 140 -8.60 -6.88 4.13
N PRO A 141 -9.79 -7.09 4.73
CA PRO A 141 -10.66 -5.98 5.13
C PRO A 141 -9.98 -5.01 6.11
N ALA A 142 -9.29 -5.50 7.15
CA ALA A 142 -8.58 -4.65 8.11
C ALA A 142 -7.44 -3.87 7.44
N TRP A 143 -6.68 -4.52 6.55
CA TRP A 143 -5.62 -3.86 5.79
C TRP A 143 -6.17 -2.76 4.87
N LEU A 144 -7.27 -3.03 4.16
CA LEU A 144 -7.94 -2.08 3.27
C LEU A 144 -8.53 -0.90 4.04
N GLU A 145 -9.13 -1.15 5.19
CA GLU A 145 -9.67 -0.11 6.08
C GLU A 145 -8.53 0.79 6.59
N ALA A 146 -7.44 0.21 7.11
CA ALA A 146 -6.28 0.97 7.54
C ALA A 146 -5.72 1.84 6.39
N ARG A 147 -5.56 1.28 5.19
CA ARG A 147 -5.16 2.04 3.99
C ARG A 147 -6.11 3.20 3.71
N GLN A 148 -7.42 2.96 3.71
CA GLN A 148 -8.42 3.97 3.38
C GLN A 148 -8.41 5.11 4.40
N VAL A 149 -8.34 4.80 5.69
CA VAL A 149 -8.28 5.80 6.77
C VAL A 149 -7.00 6.60 6.65
N LEU A 150 -5.83 5.95 6.55
CA LEU A 150 -4.53 6.63 6.39
C LEU A 150 -4.51 7.54 5.16
N ARG A 151 -4.96 7.03 4.00
CA ARG A 151 -5.05 7.80 2.76
C ARG A 151 -5.93 9.03 2.94
N ARG A 152 -7.11 8.88 3.53
CA ARG A 152 -8.05 9.99 3.78
C ARG A 152 -7.45 11.04 4.71
N THR A 153 -6.81 10.62 5.80
CA THR A 153 -6.19 11.52 6.78
C THR A 153 -5.02 12.30 6.17
N LEU A 154 -4.15 11.62 5.42
CA LEU A 154 -3.01 12.27 4.75
C LEU A 154 -3.42 13.22 3.63
N LEU A 155 -4.46 12.90 2.85
CA LEU A 155 -5.01 13.81 1.83
C LEU A 155 -5.65 15.06 2.45
N ARG A 156 -6.18 14.93 3.67
CA ARG A 156 -6.66 16.07 4.48
C ARG A 156 -5.55 16.86 5.15
N LYS A 157 -4.28 16.53 4.87
CA LYS A 157 -3.10 17.14 5.48
C LYS A 157 -3.11 17.04 7.00
N GLN A 158 -3.53 15.88 7.51
CA GLN A 158 -3.52 15.56 8.93
C GLN A 158 -2.44 14.50 9.20
N SER A 159 -1.68 14.70 10.28
CA SER A 159 -0.71 13.72 10.75
C SER A 159 -1.40 12.55 11.43
N VAL A 160 -0.82 11.36 11.30
CA VAL A 160 -1.44 10.10 11.72
C VAL A 160 -0.38 9.15 12.26
N ASN A 161 -0.74 8.36 13.27
CA ASN A 161 0.08 7.28 13.79
C ASN A 161 -0.49 5.92 13.37
N LEU A 162 0.27 5.19 12.55
CA LEU A 162 0.02 3.78 12.25
C LEU A 162 0.68 2.92 13.34
N VAL A 163 -0.14 2.30 14.18
CA VAL A 163 0.31 1.36 15.21
C VAL A 163 0.16 -0.05 14.68
N VAL A 164 1.25 -0.80 14.67
CA VAL A 164 1.27 -2.16 14.14
C VAL A 164 1.66 -3.15 15.22
N SER A 165 0.85 -4.20 15.35
CA SER A 165 1.09 -5.32 16.25
C SER A 165 1.10 -6.64 15.46
N GLY A 166 1.75 -7.67 15.98
CA GLY A 166 1.80 -8.99 15.34
C GLY A 166 2.54 -9.00 14.00
N GLY A 167 2.13 -9.93 13.11
CA GLY A 167 2.76 -10.20 11.82
C GLY A 167 2.29 -9.34 10.64
N ALA A 168 1.48 -8.31 10.85
CA ALA A 168 0.87 -7.54 9.75
C ALA A 168 1.91 -6.87 8.83
N LEU A 169 1.72 -7.03 7.51
CA LEU A 169 2.59 -6.45 6.48
C LEU A 169 2.28 -4.96 6.27
N TRP A 170 2.88 -4.13 7.11
CA TRP A 170 2.75 -2.67 7.07
C TRP A 170 3.69 -1.96 6.09
N ARG A 171 4.84 -2.58 5.74
CA ARG A 171 5.78 -1.97 4.78
C ARG A 171 5.15 -1.79 3.39
N PRO A 172 4.45 -2.80 2.84
CA PRO A 172 3.70 -2.62 1.60
C PRO A 172 2.56 -1.61 1.73
N LEU A 173 1.90 -1.50 2.89
CA LEU A 173 0.88 -0.49 3.15
C LEU A 173 1.43 0.94 2.98
N ILE A 174 2.57 1.26 3.60
CA ILE A 174 3.21 2.58 3.43
C ILE A 174 3.66 2.80 1.98
N ALA A 175 4.16 1.76 1.30
CA ALA A 175 4.53 1.85 -0.10
C ALA A 175 3.31 2.13 -1.00
N GLN A 176 2.16 1.51 -0.72
CA GLN A 176 0.90 1.77 -1.41
C GLN A 176 0.41 3.19 -1.17
N LEU A 177 0.43 3.67 0.08
CA LEU A 177 0.03 5.05 0.41
C LEU A 177 0.88 6.08 -0.35
N ARG A 178 2.18 5.81 -0.54
CA ARG A 178 3.04 6.67 -1.38
C ARG A 178 2.54 6.73 -2.82
N ARG A 179 2.13 5.60 -3.42
CA ARG A 179 1.55 5.56 -4.76
C ARG A 179 0.21 6.29 -4.81
N ASP A 180 -0.65 6.07 -3.83
CA ASP A 180 -1.98 6.69 -3.74
C ASP A 180 -1.90 8.22 -3.67
N LEU A 181 -0.97 8.74 -2.86
CA LEU A 181 -0.75 10.18 -2.74
C LEU A 181 -0.12 10.76 -4.01
N ALA A 182 0.83 10.05 -4.63
CA ALA A 182 1.43 10.49 -5.88
C ALA A 182 0.40 10.61 -7.01
N ALA A 183 -0.58 9.70 -7.07
CA ALA A 183 -1.70 9.77 -8.01
C ALA A 183 -2.62 11.00 -7.79
N GLN A 184 -2.52 11.65 -6.62
CA GLN A 184 -3.20 12.90 -6.27
C GLN A 184 -2.25 14.11 -6.30
N ASN A 185 -1.11 13.99 -6.99
CA ASN A 185 -0.05 15.01 -7.06
C ASN A 185 0.55 15.39 -5.69
N GLN A 186 0.48 14.50 -4.70
CA GLN A 186 1.09 14.68 -3.38
C GLN A 186 2.26 13.73 -3.21
N GLN A 187 3.47 14.27 -3.02
CA GLN A 187 4.64 13.46 -2.71
C GLN A 187 4.70 13.14 -1.22
N MET A 188 5.12 11.92 -0.90
CA MET A 188 5.40 11.48 0.48
C MET A 188 6.82 10.92 0.53
N GLY A 189 7.69 11.60 1.28
CA GLY A 189 9.03 11.10 1.59
C GLY A 189 8.96 9.99 2.62
N ILE A 190 9.89 9.03 2.57
CA ILE A 190 9.94 7.91 3.51
C ILE A 190 11.31 7.90 4.18
N VAL A 191 11.30 7.92 5.51
CA VAL A 191 12.49 7.82 6.37
C VAL A 191 12.36 6.56 7.23
N ASP A 192 13.46 5.84 7.40
CA ASP A 192 13.49 4.59 8.15
C ASP A 192 14.52 4.67 9.27
N LEU A 193 14.04 4.63 10.52
CA LEU A 193 14.89 4.79 11.70
C LEU A 193 15.73 3.54 12.04
N GLU A 194 15.51 2.42 11.36
CA GLU A 194 16.40 1.25 11.45
C GLU A 194 17.71 1.47 10.65
N LYS A 195 17.75 2.46 9.74
CA LYS A 195 18.97 2.75 8.98
C LYS A 195 20.07 3.31 9.88
N GLY A 196 21.28 2.80 9.72
CA GLY A 196 22.47 3.31 10.40
C GLY A 196 22.71 4.81 10.16
N SER A 197 22.36 5.33 8.97
CA SER A 197 22.46 6.75 8.65
C SER A 197 21.55 7.64 9.48
N THR A 198 20.41 7.14 9.97
CA THR A 198 19.49 7.90 10.81
C THR A 198 19.88 7.92 12.28
N VAL A 199 20.90 7.17 12.71
CA VAL A 199 21.33 7.15 14.10
C VAL A 199 21.67 8.55 14.61
N PRO A 200 22.66 9.29 14.06
CA PRO A 200 22.91 10.66 14.50
C PRO A 200 21.76 11.59 14.06
N ARG A 201 21.45 12.61 14.88
CA ARG A 201 20.44 13.64 14.55
C ARG A 201 20.68 14.25 13.17
N ARG A 202 21.90 14.71 12.90
CA ARG A 202 22.28 15.24 11.57
C ARG A 202 21.98 14.27 10.43
N GLY A 203 22.18 12.98 10.65
CA GLY A 203 21.90 11.94 9.67
C GLY A 203 20.41 11.71 9.45
N LEU A 204 19.61 11.76 10.53
CA LEU A 204 18.15 11.79 10.43
C LEU A 204 17.66 13.00 9.62
N VAL A 205 18.14 14.21 9.94
CA VAL A 205 17.79 15.43 9.19
C VAL A 205 18.18 15.30 7.72
N ALA A 206 19.35 14.74 7.42
CA ALA A 206 19.79 14.47 6.05
C ALA A 206 18.85 13.51 5.31
N GLU A 207 18.43 12.42 5.93
CA GLU A 207 17.48 11.47 5.33
C GLU A 207 16.09 12.11 5.15
N MET A 208 15.63 12.95 6.07
CA MET A 208 14.37 13.71 5.92
C MET A 208 14.44 14.67 4.73
N LEU A 209 15.52 15.45 4.62
CA LEU A 209 15.74 16.39 3.53
C LEU A 209 15.87 15.68 2.18
N ALA A 210 16.62 14.58 2.12
CA ALA A 210 16.74 13.75 0.93
C ALA A 210 15.40 13.11 0.54
N ALA A 211 14.60 12.65 1.50
CA ALA A 211 13.26 12.13 1.25
C ALA A 211 12.29 13.20 0.73
N LEU A 212 12.54 14.47 1.04
CA LEU A 212 11.88 15.63 0.45
C LEU A 212 12.55 16.11 -0.84
N GLY A 213 13.53 15.39 -1.40
CA GLY A 213 14.20 15.73 -2.65
C GLY A 213 15.22 16.86 -2.56
N SER A 214 15.66 17.24 -1.36
CA SER A 214 16.83 18.12 -1.20
C SER A 214 18.12 17.33 -1.41
N THR A 215 19.07 17.91 -2.14
CA THR A 215 20.42 17.37 -2.36
C THR A 215 21.49 18.14 -1.60
N LEU A 216 21.10 19.14 -0.81
CA LEU A 216 22.03 20.00 -0.10
C LEU A 216 22.69 19.25 1.05
N PRO A 217 24.00 19.47 1.28
CA PRO A 217 24.68 18.90 2.43
C PRO A 217 24.09 19.50 3.71
N VAL A 218 23.72 18.64 4.67
CA VAL A 218 23.21 19.12 5.95
C VAL A 218 24.37 19.65 6.79
N PRO A 219 24.28 20.90 7.32
CA PRO A 219 25.32 21.45 8.18
C PRO A 219 25.42 20.69 9.51
N ARG A 220 26.36 21.08 10.37
CA ARG A 220 26.47 20.50 11.72
C ARG A 220 25.37 21.05 12.62
N GLU A 221 25.21 20.43 13.78
CA GLU A 221 24.36 20.97 14.84
C GLU A 221 24.97 22.28 15.37
N PRO A 222 24.17 23.33 15.64
CA PRO A 222 22.70 23.35 15.60
C PRO A 222 22.09 23.83 14.26
N GLU A 223 22.88 24.16 13.24
CA GLU A 223 22.38 24.73 11.98
C GLU A 223 21.59 23.73 11.12
N ASP A 224 21.68 22.44 11.43
CA ASP A 224 20.94 21.37 10.77
C ASP A 224 19.42 21.59 10.78
N LEU A 225 18.85 22.08 11.89
CA LEU A 225 17.42 22.37 11.98
C LEU A 225 17.02 23.63 11.21
N ALA A 226 17.92 24.61 11.11
CA ALA A 226 17.67 25.80 10.30
C ALA A 226 17.62 25.44 8.80
N GLU A 227 18.42 24.47 8.37
CA GLU A 227 18.33 23.90 7.02
C GLU A 227 16.97 23.20 6.81
N LEU A 228 16.55 22.38 7.77
CA LEU A 228 15.26 21.69 7.71
C LEU A 228 14.09 22.68 7.60
N ASP A 229 14.07 23.70 8.46
CA ASP A 229 13.06 24.76 8.43
C ASP A 229 13.05 25.49 7.07
N ARG A 230 14.23 25.87 6.56
CA ARG A 230 14.33 26.57 5.28
C ARG A 230 13.77 25.75 4.13
N VAL A 231 14.13 24.46 4.04
CA VAL A 231 13.62 23.58 2.98
C VAL A 231 12.10 23.41 3.09
N LEU A 232 11.57 23.21 4.29
CA LEU A 232 10.13 23.13 4.51
C LEU A 232 9.43 24.46 4.17
N ALA A 233 10.08 25.60 4.43
CA ALA A 233 9.55 26.93 4.14
C ALA A 233 9.41 27.24 2.65
N THR A 234 10.24 26.64 1.79
CA THR A 234 10.13 26.78 0.33
C THR A 234 8.92 26.03 -0.26
N ARG A 235 8.25 25.21 0.54
CA ARG A 235 7.15 24.36 0.09
C ARG A 235 5.82 24.82 0.68
N PRO A 236 4.73 24.73 -0.08
CA PRO A 236 3.40 24.95 0.48
C PRO A 236 3.04 23.87 1.51
N PHE A 237 3.62 22.67 1.36
CA PHE A 237 3.33 21.50 2.18
C PHE A 237 4.36 20.38 1.94
N SER A 238 4.66 19.60 2.98
CA SER A 238 5.52 18.42 2.94
C SER A 238 4.88 17.26 3.71
N CYS A 239 4.94 16.05 3.16
CA CYS A 239 4.48 14.83 3.81
C CYS A 239 5.65 13.86 4.00
N LEU A 240 5.85 13.38 5.24
CA LEU A 240 6.88 12.40 5.58
C LEU A 240 6.28 11.20 6.29
N ALA A 241 6.64 10.00 5.85
CA ALA A 241 6.43 8.78 6.60
C ALA A 241 7.71 8.40 7.35
N ILE A 242 7.65 8.30 8.68
CA ILE A 242 8.76 7.85 9.51
C ILE A 242 8.46 6.43 10.00
N LYS A 243 9.28 5.47 9.59
CA LYS A 243 9.20 4.07 10.00
C LYS A 243 9.97 3.84 11.29
N HIS A 244 9.50 2.89 12.09
CA HIS A 244 10.16 2.48 13.35
C HIS A 244 10.35 3.64 14.34
N PHE A 245 9.32 4.48 14.48
CA PHE A 245 9.40 5.67 15.32
C PHE A 245 9.54 5.36 16.81
N ASP A 246 9.17 4.15 17.24
CA ASP A 246 9.45 3.65 18.59
C ASP A 246 10.94 3.72 18.97
N LEU A 247 11.86 3.66 17.99
CA LEU A 247 13.30 3.80 18.23
C LEU A 247 13.68 5.18 18.79
N VAL A 248 12.87 6.22 18.58
CA VAL A 248 13.15 7.57 19.11
C VAL A 248 13.37 7.57 20.62
N ALA A 249 12.60 6.75 21.36
CA ALA A 249 12.73 6.64 22.82
C ALA A 249 14.13 6.18 23.27
N HIS A 250 14.90 5.56 22.37
CA HIS A 250 16.25 5.05 22.62
C HIS A 250 17.35 5.87 21.93
N ARG A 251 17.02 7.07 21.42
CA ARG A 251 17.93 7.95 20.66
C ARG A 251 18.08 9.32 21.34
N PRO A 252 18.77 9.40 22.51
CA PRO A 252 18.88 10.65 23.26
C PRO A 252 19.58 11.78 22.50
N HIS A 253 20.46 11.43 21.55
CA HIS A 253 21.20 12.37 20.69
C HIS A 253 20.32 13.12 19.68
N TYR A 254 19.05 12.75 19.50
CA TYR A 254 18.12 13.58 18.74
C TYR A 254 17.87 14.94 19.41
N GLY A 255 18.00 15.01 20.74
CA GLY A 255 17.84 16.24 21.50
C GLY A 255 16.41 16.79 21.45
N ILE A 256 16.09 17.69 22.38
CA ILE A 256 14.75 18.27 22.48
C ILE A 256 14.44 19.22 21.30
N ASP A 257 15.47 19.86 20.75
CA ASP A 257 15.31 20.89 19.72
C ASP A 257 14.79 20.34 18.39
N LEU A 258 15.20 19.12 18.01
CA LEU A 258 14.66 18.46 16.82
C LEU A 258 13.14 18.33 16.94
N PHE A 259 12.67 17.87 18.09
CA PHE A 259 11.26 17.65 18.36
C PHE A 259 10.46 18.94 18.49
N SER A 260 11.07 19.97 19.08
CA SER A 260 10.51 21.33 19.08
C SER A 260 10.38 21.88 17.65
N ALA A 261 11.39 21.70 16.80
CA ALA A 261 11.33 22.10 15.40
C ALA A 261 10.25 21.33 14.63
N LEU A 262 10.17 20.00 14.79
CA LEU A 262 9.10 19.21 14.16
C LEU A 262 7.71 19.64 14.64
N ARG A 263 7.52 19.90 15.94
CA ARG A 263 6.27 20.43 16.49
C ARG A 263 5.89 21.75 15.85
N HIS A 264 6.84 22.69 15.75
CA HIS A 264 6.61 23.98 15.11
C HIS A 264 6.12 23.80 13.65
N GLN A 265 6.73 22.88 12.90
CA GLN A 265 6.32 22.60 11.52
C GLN A 265 4.95 21.92 11.39
N LEU A 266 4.57 21.11 12.38
CA LEU A 266 3.30 20.37 12.42
C LEU A 266 2.14 21.28 12.86
N MET A 267 2.33 22.05 13.92
CA MET A 267 1.24 22.75 14.61
C MET A 267 1.14 24.23 14.23
N GLU A 268 2.28 24.91 14.14
CA GLU A 268 2.33 26.37 14.04
C GLU A 268 2.38 26.80 12.57
N THR A 269 3.35 26.31 11.79
CA THR A 269 3.44 26.64 10.35
C THR A 269 2.56 25.74 9.49
N ARG A 270 2.19 24.54 9.99
CA ARG A 270 1.42 23.50 9.29
C ARG A 270 2.02 23.13 7.92
N ARG A 271 3.34 23.21 7.80
CA ARG A 271 4.09 22.86 6.58
C ARG A 271 4.46 21.39 6.51
N LEU A 272 4.35 20.66 7.62
CA LEU A 272 4.71 19.25 7.71
C LEU A 272 3.50 18.41 8.15
N VAL A 273 3.31 17.27 7.49
CA VAL A 273 2.45 16.18 7.93
C VAL A 273 3.27 14.91 8.07
N LEU A 274 3.02 14.19 9.15
CA LEU A 274 3.70 12.95 9.47
C LEU A 274 2.75 11.76 9.39
N LEU A 275 3.15 10.71 8.68
CA LEU A 275 2.74 9.35 8.98
C LEU A 275 3.81 8.75 9.89
N VAL A 276 3.46 8.42 11.12
CA VAL A 276 4.36 7.79 12.08
C VAL A 276 4.01 6.33 12.20
N HIS A 277 4.93 5.43 11.85
CA HIS A 277 4.76 4.00 12.13
C HIS A 277 5.48 3.62 13.42
N SER A 278 4.78 2.93 14.33
CA SER A 278 5.31 2.47 15.61
C SER A 278 4.64 1.17 16.08
N ARG A 279 5.21 0.53 17.11
CA ARG A 279 4.61 -0.63 17.79
C ARG A 279 3.71 -0.27 18.99
N ALA A 280 3.67 1.00 19.36
CA ALA A 280 2.83 1.52 20.43
C ALA A 280 2.26 2.89 20.03
N PRO A 281 1.13 3.31 20.63
CA PRO A 281 0.53 4.62 20.34
C PRO A 281 1.51 5.76 20.58
N PHE A 282 1.46 6.79 19.72
CA PHE A 282 2.38 7.92 19.74
C PHE A 282 2.52 8.58 21.12
N ALA A 283 1.41 8.76 21.84
CA ALA A 283 1.37 9.34 23.17
C ALA A 283 2.15 8.53 24.23
N ALA A 284 2.41 7.25 23.98
CA ALA A 284 3.20 6.37 24.85
C ALA A 284 4.69 6.32 24.48
N LEU A 285 5.09 6.84 23.31
CA LEU A 285 6.47 6.75 22.81
C LEU A 285 7.39 7.82 23.40
N LEU A 286 6.83 8.90 23.93
CA LEU A 286 7.57 10.09 24.34
C LEU A 286 7.21 10.47 25.79
N PRO A 287 8.17 10.92 26.62
CA PRO A 287 7.89 11.39 27.97
C PRO A 287 6.85 12.52 27.99
N ARG A 288 6.08 12.68 29.07
CA ARG A 288 5.03 13.72 29.16
C ARG A 288 5.53 15.15 28.94
N GLU A 289 6.77 15.43 29.32
CA GLU A 289 7.41 16.74 29.16
C GLU A 289 8.06 16.95 27.78
N HIS A 290 7.98 15.96 26.90
CA HIS A 290 8.58 16.02 25.58
C HIS A 290 7.77 16.91 24.63
N PRO A 291 8.39 17.74 23.77
CA PRO A 291 7.68 18.72 22.95
C PRO A 291 6.58 18.11 22.06
N LEU A 292 6.82 16.92 21.51
CA LEU A 292 5.83 16.24 20.67
C LEU A 292 4.69 15.59 21.47
N SER A 293 4.77 15.43 22.79
CA SER A 293 3.74 14.73 23.59
C SER A 293 2.41 15.49 23.65
N ALA A 294 2.41 16.78 23.31
CA ALA A 294 1.21 17.59 23.17
C ALA A 294 0.52 17.43 21.79
N ILE A 295 1.13 16.70 20.85
CA ILE A 295 0.53 16.47 19.53
C ILE A 295 -0.46 15.32 19.61
N ASP A 296 -1.72 15.65 19.36
CA ASP A 296 -2.76 14.64 19.15
C ASP A 296 -2.68 14.13 17.70
N LEU A 297 -2.21 12.90 17.54
CA LEU A 297 -2.19 12.19 16.27
C LEU A 297 -3.31 11.17 16.26
N GLN A 298 -4.13 11.20 15.20
CA GLN A 298 -5.09 10.13 14.97
C GLN A 298 -4.34 8.80 14.93
N THR A 299 -4.80 7.83 15.72
CA THR A 299 -4.22 6.48 15.75
C THR A 299 -5.01 5.58 14.80
N VAL A 300 -4.31 4.85 13.95
CA VAL A 300 -4.85 3.77 13.11
C VAL A 300 -4.11 2.49 13.49
N GLU A 301 -4.86 1.51 13.98
CA GLU A 301 -4.30 0.22 14.37
C GLU A 301 -4.35 -0.77 13.21
N LEU A 302 -3.26 -1.51 13.02
CA LEU A 302 -3.18 -2.64 12.12
C LEU A 302 -2.67 -3.85 12.89
N SER A 303 -3.61 -4.67 13.35
CA SER A 303 -3.31 -5.85 14.14
C SER A 303 -3.06 -7.05 13.25
N GLY A 304 -1.91 -7.70 13.44
CA GLY A 304 -1.59 -8.94 12.78
C GLY A 304 -2.24 -10.15 13.45
N CYS A 305 -2.38 -11.22 12.66
CA CYS A 305 -2.75 -12.55 13.15
C CYS A 305 -1.53 -13.31 13.72
#